data_AF-A0A7L4PTK3-F1
#
_entry.id   AF-A0A7L4PTK3-F1
#
_cell.length_a   1.000
_cell.length_b   1.000
_cell.length_c   1.000
_cell.angle_alpha   90.00
_cell.angle_beta   90.00
_cell.angle_gamma   90.00
#
_symmetry.space_group_name_H-M   'P 1'
#
loop_
_entity.id
_entity.type
_entity.pdbx_description
1 polymer ?
#
loop_
_entity_poly.entity_id
_entity_poly.type
_entity_poly.pdbx_seq_one_letter_code
_entity_poly.pdbx_strand_id
1 'polypeptide(L)'
;QIAEHLGDTEFNKGYAKAINGIVTSMEKNDRDSIICRAASKEIDKRDLKKLLLESTKRATDAFRTEEEKGFETAWVDVLSIYVERAGA
;
A
#
# COMPACT_ATOMS: atom_id res chain seq x y z
N GLN A 1 -12.28 -9.37 8.26
CA GLN A 1 -11.00 -9.51 8.99
C GLN A 1 -10.03 -10.27 8.11
N ILE A 2 -9.34 -9.59 7.21
CA ILE A 2 -8.39 -10.22 6.26
C ILE A 2 -7.12 -10.67 7.01
N ALA A 3 -6.81 -10.03 8.15
CA ALA A 3 -5.67 -10.34 9.01
C ALA A 3 -5.72 -11.75 9.62
N GLU A 4 -6.89 -12.31 9.90
CA GLU A 4 -7.00 -13.63 10.56
C GLU A 4 -6.62 -14.81 9.65
N HIS A 5 -6.48 -14.59 8.33
CA HIS A 5 -6.17 -15.65 7.35
C HIS A 5 -4.71 -15.66 6.89
N LEU A 6 -3.90 -14.70 7.34
CA LEU A 6 -2.47 -14.64 7.04
C LEU A 6 -1.73 -15.30 8.22
N GLY A 7 -0.94 -16.35 7.96
CA GLY A 7 -0.18 -17.02 9.02
C GLY A 7 0.69 -16.06 9.84
N ASP A 8 1.07 -16.44 11.07
CA ASP A 8 1.74 -15.56 12.05
C ASP A 8 3.22 -15.31 11.74
N THR A 9 3.51 -14.67 10.60
CA THR A 9 4.86 -14.23 10.20
C THR A 9 4.97 -12.72 10.35
N GLU A 10 6.19 -12.21 10.63
CA GLU A 10 6.44 -10.77 10.70
C GLU A 10 6.04 -10.05 9.41
N PHE A 11 6.30 -10.67 8.25
CA PHE A 11 5.85 -10.19 6.95
C PHE A 11 4.33 -9.97 6.92
N ASN A 12 3.56 -10.98 7.32
CA ASN A 12 2.11 -10.90 7.32
C ASN A 12 1.58 -9.86 8.31
N LYS A 13 2.24 -9.67 9.45
CA LYS A 13 1.90 -8.59 10.40
C LYS A 13 2.02 -7.22 9.75
N GLY A 14 3.14 -6.97 9.06
CA GLY A 14 3.39 -5.72 8.34
C GLY A 14 2.39 -5.50 7.22
N TYR A 15 2.14 -6.54 6.42
CA TYR A 15 1.15 -6.50 5.34
C TYR A 15 -0.25 -6.17 5.86
N ALA A 16 -0.72 -6.90 6.89
CA ALA A 16 -2.03 -6.67 7.50
C ALA A 16 -2.15 -5.27 8.11
N LYS A 17 -1.08 -4.77 8.74
CA LYS A 17 -1.02 -3.42 9.31
C LYS A 17 -1.18 -2.34 8.23
N ALA A 18 -0.50 -2.46 7.09
CA ALA A 18 -0.66 -1.55 5.96
C ALA A 18 -2.09 -1.56 5.42
N ILE A 19 -2.64 -2.74 5.16
CA ILE A 19 -4.02 -2.90 4.65
C ILE A 19 -5.03 -2.28 5.62
N ASN A 20 -4.91 -2.57 6.93
CA ASN A 20 -5.79 -2.00 7.93
C ASN A 20 -5.71 -0.47 7.97
N GLY A 21 -4.51 0.11 7.86
CA GLY A 21 -4.33 1.56 7.79
C GLY A 21 -4.99 2.17 6.55
N ILE A 22 -4.78 1.55 5.38
CA ILE A 22 -5.38 1.95 4.11
C ILE A 22 -6.91 1.94 4.20
N VAL A 23 -7.50 0.82 4.65
CA VAL A 23 -8.95 0.68 4.83
C VAL A 23 -9.48 1.72 5.83
N THR A 24 -8.80 1.89 6.96
CA THR A 24 -9.21 2.88 7.98
C THR A 24 -9.21 4.30 7.43
N SER A 25 -8.19 4.70 6.66
CA SER A 25 -8.15 6.02 6.02
C SER A 25 -9.30 6.21 5.04
N MET A 26 -9.64 5.19 4.24
CA MET A 26 -10.77 5.23 3.33
C MET A 26 -12.11 5.32 4.06
N GLU A 27 -12.33 4.52 5.10
CA GLU A 27 -13.56 4.54 5.90
C GLU A 27 -13.78 5.88 6.61
N LYS A 28 -12.70 6.51 7.08
CA LYS A 28 -12.74 7.83 7.71
C LYS A 28 -12.76 8.98 6.71
N ASN A 29 -12.67 8.70 5.41
CA ASN A 29 -12.51 9.69 4.36
C ASN A 29 -11.39 10.70 4.66
N ASP A 30 -10.25 10.19 5.13
CA ASP A 30 -9.07 10.97 5.46
C ASP A 30 -8.47 11.55 4.17
N ARG A 31 -8.84 12.80 3.86
CA ARG A 31 -8.50 13.47 2.59
C ARG A 31 -7.00 13.71 2.43
N ASP A 32 -6.25 13.75 3.53
CA ASP A 32 -4.80 13.95 3.47
C ASP A 32 -4.04 12.64 3.21
N SER A 33 -4.71 11.48 3.36
CA SER A 33 -4.12 10.18 3.09
C SER A 33 -3.86 9.96 1.58
N ILE A 34 -2.74 9.31 1.27
CA ILE A 34 -2.34 8.99 -0.11
C ILE A 34 -3.43 8.17 -0.82
N ILE A 35 -4.06 7.21 -0.12
CA ILE A 35 -5.07 6.34 -0.71
C ILE A 35 -6.34 7.11 -1.09
N CYS A 36 -6.83 8.00 -0.24
CA CYS A 36 -8.02 8.80 -0.55
C CYS A 36 -7.75 9.75 -1.71
N ARG A 37 -6.57 10.38 -1.74
CA ARG A 37 -6.15 11.23 -2.86
C ARG A 37 -6.02 10.45 -4.17
N ALA A 38 -5.50 9.22 -4.13
CA ALA A 38 -5.47 8.33 -5.27
C ALA A 38 -6.89 7.94 -5.75
N ALA A 39 -7.80 7.62 -4.82
CA ALA A 39 -9.19 7.30 -5.11
C ALA A 39 -9.97 8.47 -5.72
N SER A 40 -9.70 9.69 -5.26
CA SER A 40 -10.29 10.93 -5.78
C SER A 40 -9.63 11.44 -7.07
N LYS A 41 -8.67 10.70 -7.64
CA LYS A 41 -7.89 11.08 -8.83
C LYS A 41 -7.14 12.41 -8.69
N GLU A 42 -6.78 12.78 -7.46
CA GLU A 42 -5.98 13.97 -7.15
C GLU A 42 -4.48 13.74 -7.31
N ILE A 43 -4.07 12.48 -7.46
CA ILE A 43 -2.69 12.07 -7.78
C ILE A 43 -2.67 11.62 -9.24
N ASP A 44 -1.79 12.23 -10.03
CA ASP A 44 -1.65 11.87 -11.43
C ASP A 44 -0.95 10.49 -11.60
N LYS A 45 -1.06 9.91 -12.81
CA LYS A 45 -0.49 8.59 -13.10
C LYS A 45 1.05 8.54 -12.94
N ARG A 46 1.75 9.63 -13.21
CA ARG A 46 3.22 9.69 -13.06
C ARG A 46 3.59 9.60 -11.58
N ASP A 47 2.88 10.33 -10.74
CA ASP A 47 3.13 10.37 -9.31
C ASP A 47 2.72 9.04 -8.63
N LEU A 48 1.63 8.40 -9.08
CA LEU A 48 1.28 7.04 -8.67
C LEU A 48 2.38 6.02 -9.04
N LYS A 49 2.95 6.11 -10.26
CA LYS A 49 4.07 5.26 -10.67
C LYS A 49 5.32 5.50 -9.84
N LYS A 50 5.58 6.75 -9.42
CA LYS A 50 6.69 7.09 -8.55
C LYS A 50 6.51 6.45 -7.17
N LEU A 51 5.32 6.56 -6.57
CA LEU A 51 4.99 5.91 -5.30
C LEU A 51 5.16 4.38 -5.40
N LEU A 52 4.65 3.77 -6.46
CA LEU A 52 4.79 2.33 -6.71
C LEU A 52 6.26 1.91 -6.80
N LEU A 53 7.08 2.65 -7.54
CA LEU A 53 8.51 2.38 -7.66
C LEU A 53 9.23 2.47 -6.31
N GLU A 54 8.91 3.49 -5.50
CA GLU A 54 9.51 3.67 -4.19
C GLU A 54 9.12 2.56 -3.21
N SER A 55 7.84 2.19 -3.15
CA SER A 55 7.39 1.04 -2.34
C SER A 55 8.00 -0.27 -2.81
N THR A 56 8.12 -0.49 -4.13
CA THR A 56 8.78 -1.69 -4.68
C THR A 56 10.23 -1.78 -4.23
N LYS A 57 10.99 -0.68 -4.31
CA LYS A 57 12.38 -0.65 -3.83
C LYS A 57 12.46 -1.03 -2.35
N ARG A 58 11.59 -0.44 -1.53
CA ARG A 58 11.55 -0.69 -0.07
C ARG A 58 11.08 -2.11 0.27
N ALA A 59 10.18 -2.71 -0.49
CA ALA A 59 9.73 -4.09 -0.30
C ALA A 59 10.86 -5.11 -0.55
N THR A 60 11.84 -4.75 -1.40
CA THR A 60 12.97 -5.63 -1.77
C THR A 60 14.30 -5.27 -1.09
N ASP A 61 14.32 -4.25 -0.24
CA ASP A 61 15.56 -3.78 0.40
C ASP A 61 16.06 -4.79 1.44
N ALA A 62 17.32 -5.21 1.31
CA ALA A 62 17.94 -6.20 2.18
C ALA A 62 18.09 -5.72 3.64
N PHE A 63 18.13 -4.41 3.88
CA PHE A 63 18.31 -3.84 5.22
C PHE A 63 16.99 -3.63 5.98
N ARG A 64 15.85 -3.87 5.34
CA ARG A 64 14.53 -3.78 5.97
C ARG A 64 14.15 -5.09 6.64
N THR A 65 13.42 -4.98 7.74
CA THR A 65 12.84 -6.12 8.45
C THR A 65 11.74 -6.78 7.63
N GLU A 66 11.40 -8.03 7.94
CA GLU A 66 10.31 -8.73 7.25
C GLU A 66 8.96 -8.02 7.43
N GLU A 67 8.68 -7.45 8.61
CA GLU A 67 7.49 -6.62 8.83
C GLU A 67 7.47 -5.41 7.88
N GLU A 68 8.57 -4.67 7.78
CA GLU A 68 8.65 -3.51 6.88
C GLU A 68 8.48 -3.90 5.41
N LYS A 69 9.05 -5.05 4.99
CA LYS A 69 8.87 -5.56 3.62
C LYS A 69 7.41 -5.94 3.36
N GLY A 70 6.75 -6.58 4.31
CA GLY A 70 5.33 -6.91 4.23
C GLY A 70 4.46 -5.66 4.11
N PHE A 71 4.75 -4.64 4.92
CA PHE A 71 4.06 -3.35 4.89
C PHE A 71 4.18 -2.67 3.51
N GLU A 72 5.38 -2.63 2.94
CA GLU A 72 5.60 -2.01 1.62
C GLU A 72 5.01 -2.86 0.49
N THR A 73 5.01 -4.20 0.63
CA THR A 73 4.38 -5.09 -0.36
C THR A 73 2.88 -4.83 -0.48
N ALA A 74 2.18 -4.63 0.64
CA ALA A 74 0.77 -4.24 0.61
C ALA A 74 0.55 -2.91 -0.16
N TRP A 75 1.44 -1.95 -0.02
CA TRP A 75 1.40 -0.71 -0.80
C TRP A 75 1.69 -0.94 -2.28
N VAL A 76 2.63 -1.83 -2.64
CA VAL A 76 2.89 -2.22 -4.03
C VAL A 76 1.62 -2.78 -4.68
N ASP A 77 0.94 -3.70 -4.01
CA ASP A 77 -0.26 -4.35 -4.54
C ASP A 77 -1.39 -3.32 -4.74
N VAL A 78 -1.64 -2.47 -3.74
CA VAL A 78 -2.67 -1.44 -3.82
C VAL A 78 -2.34 -0.40 -4.90
N LEU A 79 -1.13 0.14 -4.91
CA LEU A 79 -0.73 1.16 -5.88
C LEU A 79 -0.74 0.62 -7.32
N SER A 80 -0.42 -0.66 -7.54
CA SER A 80 -0.47 -1.29 -8.85
C SER A 80 -1.89 -1.24 -9.45
N ILE A 81 -2.92 -1.51 -8.64
CA ILE A 81 -4.33 -1.40 -9.05
C ILE A 81 -4.67 0.03 -9.47
N TYR A 82 -4.22 1.04 -8.72
CA TYR A 82 -4.48 2.44 -9.06
C TYR A 82 -3.73 2.90 -10.31
N VAL A 83 -2.49 2.46 -10.51
CA VAL A 83 -1.71 2.75 -11.73
C VAL A 83 -2.36 2.14 -12.96
N GLU A 84 -2.87 0.90 -12.85
CA GLU A 84 -3.59 0.21 -13.91
C GLU A 84 -4.89 0.95 -14.28
N ARG A 85 -5.71 1.28 -13.27
CA ARG A 85 -6.97 2.00 -13.45
C ARG A 85 -6.80 3.43 -13.95
N ALA A 86 -5.69 4.10 -13.65
CA ALA A 86 -5.38 5.40 -14.20
C ALA A 86 -5.03 5.37 -15.71
N GLY A 87 -4.91 4.17 -16.31
CA GLY A 87 -4.72 3.98 -17.75
C GLY A 87 -5.95 3.50 -18.53
N ALA A 88 -7.05 3.17 -17.86
CA ALA A 88 -8.31 2.74 -18.46
C ALA A 88 -9.32 3.89 -18.50
#